data_AF-A0A066XJ81-F1
#
_entry.id   AF-A0A066XJ81-F1
#
_cell.length_a   1.000
_cell.length_b   1.000
_cell.length_c   1.000
_cell.angle_alpha   90.00
_cell.angle_beta   90.00
_cell.angle_gamma   90.00
#
_symmetry.space_group_name_H-M   'P 1'
#
loop_
_entity.id
_entity.type
_entity.pdbx_description
1 polymer ?
#
loop_
_entity_poly.entity_id
_entity_poly.type
_entity_poly.pdbx_seq_one_letter_code
_entity_poly.pdbx_strand_id
1 'polypeptide(L)'
;MSSFFSKAASSPHAQLVATAVLSGATVACLILGYQAFERKERIEDLKKSIPSTSAEAAKLTQFGAASPPIDKEDARNQALARRAQAGDFDEELILEQLARNRVFLKDEGLRKLRKSFVIVVGCGGVGSHCTAALVRSGVSKIRLIDFDQVTLSSLNRHAVATLADVGIPKVQCLYRRLIAIAPWAKYELKNQKFEGAVAEQLLAPWGEDGQKPDYVVDAIDNIDTKVALLKYCHDHNIPVISSMGAGAKGDPTRVNVGDIGASTDDGLSRATRRKLKLLGVTSGIPVVYSTEVAGEGKAALLPLSEEEFKKGTVGDLSVLPTFRVRILPVLGTMPAVFGYVVANHVILSISGYPLDYVPAKNREKLYTDIVAFVQGSETRIVQHRYGIEESKGLRIPISLGDAAFLTEELWKGRSAVTGLINRLVLVRWRRPEGPTKLRIGEGAEEQKWSNVRFRDLVCMTRDEALRHEKEYLKKDDTELEDLYDAEVIARVEERLREAAEVEKYKL
;
A
#
# COMPACT_ATOMS: atom_id res chain seq x y z
N MET A 1 44.96 -28.15 -55.70
CA MET A 1 43.70 -27.38 -55.67
C MET A 1 43.57 -26.32 -56.78
N SER A 2 44.55 -26.12 -57.67
CA SER A 2 44.48 -25.10 -58.75
C SER A 2 43.75 -25.55 -60.03
N SER A 3 43.58 -26.85 -60.27
CA SER A 3 42.93 -27.35 -61.50
C SER A 3 41.39 -27.31 -61.49
N PHE A 4 40.76 -27.31 -60.31
CA PHE A 4 39.29 -27.29 -60.19
C PHE A 4 38.71 -25.89 -60.45
N PHE A 5 39.36 -24.84 -59.95
CA PHE A 5 38.95 -23.45 -60.17
C PHE A 5 39.09 -23.01 -61.63
N SER A 6 40.11 -23.50 -62.35
CA SER A 6 40.32 -23.20 -63.77
C SER A 6 39.24 -23.80 -64.68
N LYS A 7 38.78 -25.04 -64.42
CA LYS A 7 37.68 -25.68 -65.19
C LYS A 7 36.29 -25.16 -64.82
N ALA A 8 36.09 -24.72 -63.58
CA ALA A 8 34.84 -24.06 -63.18
C ALA A 8 34.70 -22.67 -63.82
N ALA A 9 35.80 -21.90 -63.96
CA ALA A 9 35.80 -20.57 -64.56
C ALA A 9 35.59 -20.53 -66.10
N SER A 10 35.75 -21.66 -66.79
CA SER A 10 35.52 -21.79 -68.24
C SER A 10 34.13 -22.31 -68.62
N SER A 11 33.26 -22.58 -67.65
CA SER A 11 31.87 -22.98 -67.90
C SER A 11 31.03 -21.74 -68.23
N PRO A 12 30.30 -21.70 -69.36
CA PRO A 12 29.45 -20.56 -69.71
C PRO A 12 28.38 -20.27 -68.64
N HIS A 13 27.89 -21.29 -67.94
CA HIS A 13 26.97 -21.11 -66.81
C HIS A 13 27.65 -20.47 -65.58
N ALA A 14 28.90 -20.82 -65.30
CA ALA A 14 29.65 -20.21 -64.20
C ALA A 14 30.02 -18.76 -64.49
N GLN A 15 30.32 -18.43 -65.76
CA GLN A 15 30.53 -17.05 -66.19
C GLN A 15 29.26 -16.21 -66.11
N LEU A 16 28.11 -16.76 -66.48
CA LEU A 16 26.81 -16.09 -66.34
C LEU A 16 26.45 -15.85 -64.87
N VAL A 17 26.65 -16.84 -63.99
CA VAL A 17 26.42 -16.68 -62.55
C VAL A 17 27.39 -15.67 -61.94
N ALA A 18 28.67 -15.72 -62.28
CA ALA A 18 29.66 -14.75 -61.81
C ALA A 18 29.30 -13.33 -62.28
N THR A 19 28.88 -13.17 -63.54
CA THR A 19 28.45 -11.89 -64.10
C THR A 19 27.19 -11.37 -63.40
N ALA A 20 26.21 -12.23 -63.15
CA ALA A 20 24.98 -11.86 -62.44
C ALA A 20 25.23 -11.46 -60.98
N VAL A 21 26.14 -12.15 -60.29
CA VAL A 21 26.55 -11.80 -58.92
C VAL A 21 27.33 -10.49 -58.91
N LEU A 22 28.24 -10.27 -59.86
CA LEU A 22 28.98 -9.01 -59.99
C LEU A 22 28.06 -7.85 -60.33
N SER A 23 27.10 -8.02 -61.25
CA SER A 23 26.12 -7.00 -61.60
C SER A 23 25.15 -6.72 -60.44
N GLY A 24 24.70 -7.75 -59.73
CA GLY A 24 23.85 -7.60 -58.55
C GLY A 24 24.57 -6.87 -57.41
N ALA A 25 25.84 -7.23 -57.16
CA ALA A 25 26.66 -6.58 -56.14
C ALA A 25 26.98 -5.12 -56.48
N THR A 26 27.25 -4.80 -57.75
CA THR A 26 27.49 -3.40 -58.18
C THR A 26 26.23 -2.56 -58.07
N VAL A 27 25.07 -3.07 -58.51
CA VAL A 27 23.79 -2.37 -58.36
C VAL A 27 23.46 -2.16 -56.88
N ALA A 28 23.64 -3.17 -56.03
CA ALA A 28 23.41 -3.05 -54.61
C ALA A 28 24.35 -2.03 -53.95
N CYS A 29 25.64 -2.01 -54.32
CA CYS A 29 26.59 -1.01 -53.82
C CYS A 29 26.22 0.41 -54.25
N LEU A 30 25.75 0.59 -55.49
CA LEU A 30 25.30 1.90 -55.99
C LEU A 30 24.05 2.38 -55.24
N ILE A 31 23.06 1.50 -55.04
CA ILE A 31 21.84 1.85 -54.31
C ILE A 31 22.14 2.18 -52.85
N LEU A 32 22.89 1.32 -52.16
CA LEU A 32 23.24 1.53 -50.75
C LEU A 32 24.16 2.75 -50.58
N GLY A 33 25.09 2.97 -51.52
CA GLY A 33 25.95 4.15 -51.55
C GLY A 33 25.16 5.44 -51.75
N TYR A 34 24.21 5.44 -52.69
CA TYR A 34 23.32 6.58 -52.93
C TYR A 34 22.42 6.86 -51.72
N GLN A 35 21.83 5.83 -51.11
CA GLN A 35 21.02 5.98 -49.89
C GLN A 35 21.86 6.51 -48.72
N ALA A 36 23.11 6.06 -48.56
CA ALA A 36 24.02 6.56 -47.54
C ALA A 36 24.41 8.03 -47.78
N PHE A 37 24.58 8.42 -49.05
CA PHE A 37 24.85 9.80 -49.45
C PHE A 37 23.65 10.70 -49.21
N GLU A 38 22.46 10.33 -49.68
CA GLU A 38 21.21 11.05 -49.41
C GLU A 38 20.97 11.21 -47.90
N ARG A 39 21.25 10.16 -47.12
CA ARG A 39 21.13 10.22 -45.66
C ARG A 39 22.11 11.23 -45.06
N LYS A 40 23.35 11.32 -45.57
CA LYS A 40 24.32 12.33 -45.12
C LYS A 40 23.86 13.74 -45.48
N GLU A 41 23.40 13.95 -46.70
CA GLU A 41 22.92 15.25 -47.17
C GLU A 41 21.70 15.71 -46.37
N ARG A 42 20.72 14.81 -46.16
CA ARG A 42 19.55 15.07 -45.32
C ARG A 42 19.91 15.39 -43.86
N ILE A 43 20.95 14.74 -43.32
CA ILE A 43 21.49 15.05 -41.99
C ILE A 43 22.17 16.41 -41.97
N GLU A 44 22.93 16.77 -43.00
CA GLU A 44 23.55 18.09 -43.10
C GLU A 44 22.52 19.21 -43.25
N ASP A 45 21.50 19.01 -44.06
CA ASP A 45 20.40 19.95 -44.21
C ASP A 45 19.60 20.10 -42.91
N LEU A 46 19.38 18.99 -42.18
CA LEU A 46 18.83 19.05 -40.83
C LEU A 46 19.73 19.84 -39.88
N LYS A 47 21.05 19.66 -39.96
CA LYS A 47 22.00 20.40 -39.10
C LYS A 47 22.04 21.88 -39.46
N LYS A 48 21.93 22.23 -40.74
CA LYS A 48 21.88 23.61 -41.23
C LYS A 48 20.54 24.29 -40.94
N SER A 49 19.45 23.53 -40.84
CA SER A 49 18.13 24.04 -40.47
C SER A 49 17.96 24.26 -38.96
N ILE A 50 18.88 23.74 -38.14
CA ILE A 50 18.98 24.13 -36.73
C ILE A 50 19.45 25.60 -36.70
N PRO A 51 18.62 26.54 -36.20
CA PRO A 51 19.03 27.94 -36.10
C PRO A 51 20.31 28.06 -35.26
N SER A 52 21.23 28.91 -35.68
CA SER A 52 22.44 29.19 -34.90
C SER A 52 22.03 29.71 -33.53
N THR A 53 22.53 29.05 -32.48
CA THR A 53 22.20 29.36 -31.09
C THR A 53 22.49 30.83 -30.81
N SER A 54 21.43 31.64 -30.66
CA SER A 54 21.52 32.96 -30.04
C SER A 54 22.09 32.79 -28.63
N ALA A 55 22.95 33.71 -28.24
CA ALA A 55 23.70 33.71 -26.99
C ALA A 55 22.82 33.45 -25.74
N GLU A 56 22.77 32.19 -25.34
CA GLU A 56 22.61 31.63 -23.99
C GLU A 56 22.31 30.14 -24.19
N ALA A 57 23.34 29.35 -24.50
CA ALA A 57 23.21 27.90 -24.47
C ALA A 57 22.88 27.50 -23.01
N ALA A 58 21.60 27.26 -22.73
CA ALA A 58 21.15 26.79 -21.43
C ALA A 58 21.92 25.51 -21.12
N LYS A 59 22.74 25.53 -20.06
CA LYS A 59 23.44 24.33 -19.61
C LYS A 59 22.40 23.23 -19.43
N LEU A 60 22.60 22.05 -20.03
CA LEU A 60 21.74 20.92 -19.73
C LEU A 60 21.98 20.49 -18.28
N THR A 61 20.92 20.14 -17.59
CA THR A 61 21.01 19.45 -16.29
C THR A 61 21.73 18.12 -16.49
N GLN A 62 22.23 17.51 -15.40
CA GLN A 62 22.82 16.17 -15.42
C GLN A 62 21.89 15.07 -15.98
N PHE A 63 20.63 15.40 -16.23
CA PHE A 63 19.60 14.52 -16.77
C PHE A 63 19.16 14.89 -18.20
N GLY A 64 19.86 15.80 -18.88
CA GLY A 64 19.59 16.14 -20.29
C GLY A 64 18.42 17.10 -20.53
N ALA A 65 17.82 17.66 -19.48
CA ALA A 65 16.79 18.71 -19.59
C ALA A 65 17.42 20.11 -19.57
N ALA A 66 16.78 21.11 -20.19
CA ALA A 66 17.20 22.51 -20.09
C ALA A 66 17.30 22.94 -18.61
N SER A 67 18.43 23.52 -18.19
CA SER A 67 18.50 24.09 -16.83
C SER A 67 17.66 25.36 -16.79
N PRO A 68 16.62 25.43 -15.95
CA PRO A 68 15.96 26.70 -15.70
C PRO A 68 16.97 27.68 -15.09
N PRO A 69 16.81 28.99 -15.29
CA PRO A 69 17.60 29.98 -14.56
C PRO A 69 17.48 29.69 -13.06
N ILE A 70 18.63 29.51 -12.41
CA ILE A 70 18.68 29.13 -11.00
C ILE A 70 18.15 30.31 -10.19
N ASP A 71 17.01 30.12 -9.53
CA ASP A 71 16.50 31.09 -8.56
C ASP A 71 17.57 31.36 -7.49
N LYS A 72 17.77 32.63 -7.13
CA LYS A 72 18.78 33.03 -6.14
C LYS A 72 18.56 32.34 -4.80
N GLU A 73 17.30 32.09 -4.45
CA GLU A 73 16.95 31.35 -3.25
C GLU A 73 17.39 29.88 -3.34
N ASP A 74 17.12 29.21 -4.46
CA ASP A 74 17.56 27.83 -4.71
C ASP A 74 19.09 27.70 -4.67
N ALA A 75 19.81 28.65 -5.27
CA ALA A 75 21.27 28.69 -5.22
C ALA A 75 21.78 28.79 -3.77
N ARG A 76 21.17 29.66 -2.96
CA ARG A 76 21.51 29.83 -1.54
C ARG A 76 21.23 28.56 -0.74
N ASN A 77 20.08 27.92 -0.96
CA ASN A 77 19.69 26.69 -0.29
C ASN A 77 20.65 25.55 -0.64
N GLN A 78 21.05 25.43 -1.91
CA GLN A 78 22.06 24.45 -2.34
C GLN A 78 23.43 24.71 -1.71
N ALA A 79 23.88 25.97 -1.62
CA ALA A 79 25.13 26.32 -0.98
C ALA A 79 25.13 25.96 0.52
N LEU A 80 24.03 26.27 1.22
CA LEU A 80 23.85 25.90 2.63
C LEU A 80 23.83 24.38 2.81
N ALA A 81 23.11 23.65 1.96
CA ALA A 81 23.04 22.19 2.04
C ALA A 81 24.40 21.52 1.81
N ARG A 82 25.20 22.01 0.84
CA ARG A 82 26.57 21.50 0.63
C ARG A 82 27.45 21.68 1.87
N ARG A 83 27.40 22.84 2.51
CA ARG A 83 28.12 23.11 3.77
C ARG A 83 27.64 22.17 4.87
N ALA A 84 26.32 22.05 5.04
CA ALA A 84 25.75 21.22 6.08
C ALA A 84 26.04 19.72 5.90
N GLN A 85 25.97 19.20 4.68
CA GLN A 85 26.32 17.82 4.35
C GLN A 85 27.82 17.52 4.51
N ALA A 86 28.67 18.55 4.42
CA ALA A 86 30.10 18.47 4.73
C ALA A 86 30.41 18.56 6.23
N GLY A 87 29.40 18.70 7.09
CA GLY A 87 29.54 18.80 8.55
C GLY A 87 29.61 20.23 9.09
N ASP A 88 29.52 21.25 8.24
CA ASP A 88 29.46 22.67 8.64
C ASP A 88 28.00 23.10 8.87
N PHE A 89 27.36 22.46 9.85
CA PHE A 89 26.04 22.84 10.36
C PHE A 89 25.93 22.47 11.82
N ASP A 90 25.41 23.39 12.62
CA ASP A 90 25.33 23.22 14.07
C ASP A 90 24.34 22.10 14.42
N GLU A 91 24.83 21.10 15.16
CA GLU A 91 24.03 19.98 15.64
C GLU A 91 22.93 20.43 16.61
N GLU A 92 23.14 21.50 17.38
CA GLU A 92 22.13 22.07 18.27
C GLU A 92 20.94 22.62 17.49
N LEU A 93 21.18 23.27 16.34
CA LEU A 93 20.11 23.74 15.45
C LEU A 93 19.29 22.58 14.87
N ILE A 94 19.94 21.47 14.53
CA ILE A 94 19.23 20.28 14.04
C ILE A 94 18.38 19.67 15.16
N LEU A 95 18.94 19.56 16.37
CA LEU A 95 18.21 19.04 17.52
C LEU A 95 17.03 19.93 17.92
N GLU A 96 17.16 21.25 17.82
CA GLU A 96 16.08 22.20 18.05
C GLU A 96 14.98 22.04 16.99
N GLN A 97 15.35 21.94 15.71
CA GLN A 97 14.40 21.66 14.62
C GLN A 97 13.65 20.33 14.85
N LEU A 98 14.32 19.33 15.42
CA LEU A 98 13.77 17.99 15.68
C LEU A 98 13.25 17.83 17.12
N ALA A 99 13.12 18.90 17.91
CA ALA A 99 12.85 18.80 19.35
C ALA A 99 11.57 18.01 19.68
N ARG A 100 10.51 18.16 18.89
CA ARG A 100 9.26 17.40 19.10
C ARG A 100 9.41 15.91 18.79
N ASN A 101 10.14 15.58 17.73
CA ASN A 101 10.47 14.18 17.41
C ASN A 101 11.38 13.58 18.48
N ARG A 102 12.34 14.37 19.00
CA ARG A 102 13.23 13.98 20.09
C ARG A 102 12.47 13.61 21.35
N VAL A 103 11.50 14.44 21.75
CA VAL A 103 10.67 14.18 22.93
C VAL A 103 9.83 12.91 22.74
N PHE A 104 9.27 12.70 21.55
CA PHE A 104 8.42 11.55 21.25
C PHE A 104 9.23 10.22 21.15
N LEU A 105 10.31 10.22 20.37
CA LEU A 105 11.13 9.03 20.08
C LEU A 105 12.21 8.76 21.13
N LYS A 106 12.44 9.71 22.04
CA LYS A 106 13.60 9.77 22.94
C LYS A 106 14.91 9.92 22.17
N ASP A 107 16.00 10.20 22.90
CA ASP A 107 17.33 10.38 22.29
C ASP A 107 17.80 9.17 21.48
N GLU A 108 17.53 7.96 21.98
CA GLU A 108 17.90 6.72 21.30
C GLU A 108 17.17 6.56 19.97
N GLY A 109 15.85 6.71 19.97
CA GLY A 109 15.04 6.53 18.77
C GLY A 109 15.37 7.59 17.71
N LEU A 110 15.55 8.85 18.12
CA LEU A 110 15.98 9.90 17.22
C LEU A 110 17.38 9.63 16.65
N ARG A 111 18.33 9.15 17.46
CA ARG A 111 19.69 8.82 16.99
C ARG A 111 19.68 7.73 15.93
N LYS A 112 18.87 6.68 16.11
CA LYS A 112 18.68 5.63 15.09
C LYS A 112 18.11 6.21 13.81
N LEU A 113 17.05 7.02 13.92
CA LEU A 113 16.42 7.67 12.78
C LEU A 113 17.39 8.58 12.02
N ARG A 114 18.21 9.36 12.73
CA ARG A 114 19.24 10.22 12.12
C ARG A 114 20.38 9.46 11.46
N LYS A 115 20.68 8.24 11.90
CA LYS A 115 21.67 7.39 11.24
C LYS A 115 21.10 6.56 10.08
N SER A 116 19.78 6.61 9.86
CA SER A 116 19.12 5.72 8.92
C SER A 116 19.28 6.13 7.45
N PHE A 117 19.27 5.11 6.60
CA PHE A 117 19.21 5.20 5.15
C PHE A 117 17.89 4.61 4.62
N VAL A 118 17.08 5.44 3.99
CA VAL A 118 15.79 5.04 3.41
C VAL A 118 15.80 5.22 1.89
N ILE A 119 15.29 4.23 1.16
CA ILE A 119 15.07 4.31 -0.29
C ILE A 119 13.59 4.50 -0.57
N VAL A 120 13.22 5.51 -1.35
CA VAL A 120 11.83 5.74 -1.78
C VAL A 120 11.72 5.50 -3.28
N VAL A 121 10.90 4.53 -3.68
CA VAL A 121 10.63 4.17 -5.07
C VAL A 121 9.25 4.69 -5.47
N GLY A 122 9.23 5.63 -6.41
CA GLY A 122 8.05 6.43 -6.78
C GLY A 122 7.97 7.71 -5.97
N CYS A 123 8.05 8.85 -6.64
CA CYS A 123 7.99 10.20 -6.09
C CYS A 123 6.68 10.91 -6.49
N GLY A 124 5.60 10.15 -6.72
CA GLY A 124 4.26 10.67 -6.99
C GLY A 124 3.54 11.22 -5.75
N GLY A 125 2.21 11.16 -5.73
CA GLY A 125 1.41 11.70 -4.62
C GLY A 125 1.70 11.06 -3.27
N VAL A 126 1.89 9.73 -3.21
CA VAL A 126 2.23 9.06 -1.95
C VAL A 126 3.69 9.29 -1.57
N GLY A 127 4.62 9.00 -2.50
CA GLY A 127 6.05 9.02 -2.20
C GLY A 127 6.61 10.40 -1.91
N SER A 128 6.08 11.46 -2.54
CA SER A 128 6.50 12.84 -2.23
C SER A 128 6.12 13.26 -0.81
N HIS A 129 4.90 12.94 -0.36
CA HIS A 129 4.44 13.21 1.02
C HIS A 129 5.21 12.36 2.04
N CYS A 130 5.44 11.08 1.73
CA CYS A 130 6.25 10.20 2.55
C CYS A 130 7.68 10.74 2.72
N THR A 131 8.35 11.06 1.62
CA THR A 131 9.72 11.61 1.63
C THR A 131 9.80 12.89 2.46
N ALA A 132 8.86 13.82 2.25
CA ALA A 132 8.83 15.07 3.01
C ALA A 132 8.66 14.85 4.52
N ALA A 133 7.81 13.90 4.92
CA ALA A 133 7.62 13.54 6.32
C ALA A 133 8.86 12.87 6.93
N LEU A 134 9.51 11.95 6.20
CA LEU A 134 10.73 11.27 6.64
C LEU A 134 11.87 12.25 6.92
N VAL A 135 12.15 13.15 5.96
CA VAL A 135 13.19 14.18 6.09
C VAL A 135 12.91 15.09 7.28
N ARG A 136 11.67 15.60 7.39
CA ARG A 136 11.26 16.48 8.49
C ARG A 136 11.33 15.79 9.87
N SER A 137 11.33 14.46 9.88
CA SER A 137 11.39 13.68 11.12
C SER A 137 12.81 13.34 11.57
N GLY A 138 13.82 13.52 10.71
CA GLY A 138 15.22 13.28 11.05
C GLY A 138 15.96 12.29 10.15
N VAL A 139 15.31 11.66 9.16
CA VAL A 139 16.01 10.73 8.25
C VAL A 139 17.08 11.49 7.46
N SER A 140 18.33 11.04 7.56
CA SER A 140 19.50 11.79 7.06
C SER A 140 20.09 11.28 5.76
N LYS A 141 19.79 10.04 5.34
CA LYS A 141 20.18 9.54 4.02
C LYS A 141 18.97 9.06 3.26
N ILE A 142 18.72 9.63 2.09
CA ILE A 142 17.57 9.26 1.27
C ILE A 142 18.02 9.03 -0.18
N ARG A 143 17.63 7.89 -0.74
CA ARG A 143 17.71 7.65 -2.19
C ARG A 143 16.31 7.76 -2.79
N LEU A 144 16.16 8.60 -3.80
CA LEU A 144 14.91 8.80 -4.52
C LEU A 144 15.00 8.16 -5.90
N ILE A 145 14.04 7.29 -6.23
CA ILE A 145 13.98 6.57 -7.50
C ILE A 145 12.64 6.87 -8.18
N ASP A 146 12.66 7.66 -9.24
CA ASP A 146 11.50 7.93 -10.10
C ASP A 146 12.02 8.40 -11.46
N PHE A 147 11.38 8.02 -12.56
CA PHE A 147 11.73 8.46 -13.91
C PHE A 147 10.85 9.60 -14.44
N ASP A 148 9.74 9.86 -13.75
CA ASP A 148 8.75 10.84 -14.18
C ASP A 148 9.19 12.27 -13.92
N GLN A 149 8.63 13.17 -14.72
CA GLN A 149 8.67 14.60 -14.50
C GLN A 149 7.37 15.08 -13.85
N VAL A 150 7.44 16.25 -13.20
CA VAL A 150 6.25 16.92 -12.67
C VAL A 150 5.37 17.38 -13.84
N THR A 151 4.10 17.03 -13.78
CA THR A 151 3.07 17.47 -14.74
C THR A 151 2.12 18.48 -14.08
N LEU A 152 1.34 19.23 -14.88
CA LEU A 152 0.26 20.07 -14.33
C LEU A 152 -0.72 19.25 -13.47
N SER A 153 -1.06 18.04 -13.92
CA SER A 153 -1.92 17.13 -13.17
C SER A 153 -1.28 16.58 -11.90
N SER A 154 0.04 16.72 -11.71
CA SER A 154 0.71 16.33 -10.46
C SER A 154 0.44 17.31 -9.32
N LEU A 155 0.17 18.58 -9.64
CA LEU A 155 0.06 19.67 -8.66
C LEU A 155 -1.10 19.51 -7.67
N ASN A 156 -2.11 18.70 -8.00
CA ASN A 156 -3.23 18.45 -7.09
C ASN A 156 -2.88 17.52 -5.92
N ARG A 157 -1.73 16.82 -5.95
CA ARG A 157 -1.41 15.76 -4.99
C ARG A 157 0.08 15.56 -4.68
N HIS A 158 0.99 16.23 -5.39
CA HIS A 158 2.42 16.14 -5.11
C HIS A 158 2.80 17.12 -3.99
N ALA A 159 3.54 16.65 -2.99
CA ALA A 159 3.72 17.37 -1.73
C ALA A 159 4.37 18.76 -1.83
N VAL A 160 5.31 18.92 -2.77
CA VAL A 160 6.19 20.11 -2.83
C VAL A 160 6.22 20.80 -4.18
N ALA A 161 5.56 20.23 -5.19
CA ALA A 161 5.66 20.73 -6.56
C ALA A 161 4.82 21.99 -6.74
N THR A 162 5.34 22.92 -7.49
CA THR A 162 4.69 24.19 -7.85
C THR A 162 4.55 24.29 -9.37
N LEU A 163 3.87 25.33 -9.87
CA LEU A 163 3.80 25.60 -11.31
C LEU A 163 5.19 25.73 -11.96
N ALA A 164 6.18 26.26 -11.24
CA ALA A 164 7.54 26.39 -11.72
C ALA A 164 8.29 25.04 -11.83
N ASP A 165 7.75 23.97 -11.23
CA ASP A 165 8.36 22.65 -11.28
C ASP A 165 7.91 21.82 -12.48
N VAL A 166 6.90 22.24 -13.24
CA VAL A 166 6.36 21.46 -14.36
C VAL A 166 7.47 21.22 -15.41
N GLY A 167 7.67 19.95 -15.78
CA GLY A 167 8.75 19.49 -16.66
C GLY A 167 10.06 19.14 -15.94
N ILE A 168 10.19 19.42 -14.64
CA ILE A 168 11.36 19.02 -13.85
C ILE A 168 11.19 17.57 -13.35
N PRO A 169 12.24 16.73 -13.36
CA PRO A 169 12.19 15.40 -12.77
C PRO A 169 11.67 15.43 -11.31
N LYS A 170 10.75 14.54 -10.95
CA LYS A 170 10.14 14.53 -9.60
C LYS A 170 11.17 14.38 -8.49
N VAL A 171 12.20 13.54 -8.71
CA VAL A 171 13.33 13.38 -7.78
C VAL A 171 14.07 14.70 -7.54
N GLN A 172 14.23 15.52 -8.58
CA GLN A 172 14.89 16.83 -8.51
C GLN A 172 14.00 17.87 -7.83
N CYS A 173 12.68 17.85 -8.10
CA CYS A 173 11.71 18.70 -7.43
C CYS A 173 11.72 18.48 -5.90
N LEU A 174 11.70 17.22 -5.46
CA LEU A 174 11.82 16.85 -4.04
C LEU A 174 13.13 17.33 -3.45
N TYR A 175 14.26 16.99 -4.08
CA TYR A 175 15.58 17.43 -3.62
C TYR A 175 15.64 18.94 -3.42
N ARG A 176 15.26 19.71 -4.45
CA ARG A 176 15.30 21.18 -4.45
C ARG A 176 14.54 21.78 -3.26
N ARG A 177 13.35 21.26 -2.94
CA ARG A 177 12.57 21.78 -1.81
C ARG A 177 13.04 21.25 -0.46
N LEU A 178 13.49 20.00 -0.38
CA LEU A 178 13.83 19.36 0.89
C LEU A 178 15.19 19.81 1.44
N ILE A 179 16.15 20.18 0.59
CA ILE A 179 17.40 20.79 1.07
C ILE A 179 17.19 22.16 1.73
N ALA A 180 16.12 22.88 1.37
CA ALA A 180 15.74 24.12 2.05
C ALA A 180 15.12 23.87 3.44
N ILE A 181 14.64 22.65 3.69
CA ILE A 181 13.99 22.25 4.95
C ILE A 181 15.00 21.57 5.88
N ALA A 182 15.79 20.64 5.35
CA ALA A 182 16.77 19.84 6.08
C ALA A 182 18.07 19.81 5.27
N PRO A 183 18.88 20.88 5.34
CA PRO A 183 20.12 21.01 4.57
C PRO A 183 21.15 19.95 4.95
N TRP A 184 21.08 19.40 6.16
CA TRP A 184 21.95 18.35 6.68
C TRP A 184 21.68 16.96 6.09
N ALA A 185 20.51 16.72 5.49
CA ALA A 185 20.17 15.43 4.90
C ALA A 185 20.92 15.24 3.56
N LYS A 186 21.39 14.02 3.32
CA LYS A 186 22.05 13.60 2.07
C LYS A 186 21.05 12.91 1.16
N TYR A 187 21.15 13.21 -0.14
CA TYR A 187 20.22 12.73 -1.16
C TYR A 187 20.96 12.09 -2.33
N GLU A 188 20.52 10.90 -2.73
CA GLU A 188 20.91 10.28 -4.00
C GLU A 188 19.70 10.25 -4.95
N LEU A 189 19.81 10.92 -6.09
CA LEU A 189 18.72 11.01 -7.06
C LEU A 189 18.97 10.02 -8.20
N LYS A 190 18.04 9.08 -8.39
CA LYS A 190 18.07 8.11 -9.48
C LYS A 190 16.86 8.38 -10.39
N ASN A 191 17.09 9.21 -11.41
CA ASN A 191 16.07 9.54 -12.41
C ASN A 191 15.88 8.39 -13.43
N GLN A 192 15.41 7.24 -12.96
CA GLN A 192 15.27 6.03 -13.76
C GLN A 192 14.11 5.16 -13.27
N LYS A 193 13.55 4.35 -14.17
CA LYS A 193 12.46 3.44 -13.85
C LYS A 193 13.00 2.26 -13.08
N PHE A 194 12.30 1.84 -12.03
CA PHE A 194 12.62 0.61 -11.34
C PHE A 194 12.20 -0.59 -12.20
N GLU A 195 13.11 -1.51 -12.44
CA GLU A 195 12.85 -2.78 -13.15
C GLU A 195 13.73 -3.87 -12.52
N GLY A 196 13.30 -5.13 -12.62
CA GLY A 196 13.99 -6.25 -11.96
C GLY A 196 15.48 -6.36 -12.32
N ALA A 197 15.85 -6.04 -13.56
CA ALA A 197 17.24 -6.11 -14.05
C ALA A 197 18.18 -5.09 -13.38
N VAL A 198 17.65 -3.98 -12.86
CA VAL A 198 18.44 -2.91 -12.22
C VAL A 198 18.19 -2.83 -10.71
N ALA A 199 17.42 -3.77 -10.15
CA ALA A 199 17.05 -3.79 -8.74
C ALA A 199 18.28 -3.82 -7.81
N GLU A 200 19.28 -4.66 -8.15
CA GLU A 200 20.52 -4.77 -7.39
C GLU A 200 21.28 -3.45 -7.31
N GLN A 201 21.41 -2.75 -8.43
CA GLN A 201 22.07 -1.45 -8.50
C GLN A 201 21.28 -0.37 -7.74
N LEU A 202 19.96 -0.35 -7.91
CA LEU A 202 19.10 0.69 -7.33
C LEU A 202 18.93 0.57 -5.82
N LEU A 203 18.92 -0.66 -5.31
CA LEU A 203 18.77 -0.99 -3.90
C LEU A 203 20.12 -1.30 -3.23
N ALA A 204 21.22 -1.03 -3.92
CA ALA A 204 22.57 -1.21 -3.42
C ALA A 204 22.82 -0.38 -2.14
N PRO A 205 23.85 -0.72 -1.35
CA PRO A 205 24.27 0.10 -0.22
C PRO A 205 24.58 1.57 -0.60
N TRP A 206 24.64 2.43 0.40
CA TRP A 206 25.02 3.84 0.25
C TRP A 206 26.46 3.96 -0.22
N GLY A 207 26.74 4.84 -1.19
CA GLY A 207 28.03 4.87 -1.87
C GLY A 207 29.21 5.27 -0.98
N GLU A 208 28.99 6.16 -0.02
CA GLU A 208 30.08 6.74 0.79
C GLU A 208 30.62 5.77 1.86
N ASP A 209 29.75 4.96 2.48
CA ASP A 209 30.10 4.14 3.64
C ASP A 209 29.57 2.70 3.59
N GLY A 210 28.96 2.30 2.48
CA GLY A 210 28.47 0.93 2.30
C GLY A 210 27.28 0.57 3.20
N GLN A 211 26.59 1.55 3.78
CA GLN A 211 25.41 1.31 4.61
C GLN A 211 24.29 0.67 3.79
N LYS A 212 23.78 -0.49 4.22
CA LYS A 212 22.59 -1.10 3.64
C LYS A 212 21.34 -0.25 3.95
N PRO A 213 20.31 -0.27 3.08
CA PRO A 213 19.07 0.43 3.38
C PRO A 213 18.42 -0.15 4.65
N ASP A 214 18.10 0.74 5.59
CA ASP A 214 17.33 0.40 6.79
C ASP A 214 15.85 0.18 6.44
N TYR A 215 15.37 0.84 5.38
CA TYR A 215 14.01 0.66 4.87
C TYR A 215 13.87 1.02 3.39
N VAL A 216 12.98 0.31 2.70
CA VAL A 216 12.52 0.63 1.35
C VAL A 216 11.04 0.98 1.38
N VAL A 217 10.70 2.10 0.76
CA VAL A 217 9.32 2.57 0.58
C VAL A 217 8.93 2.35 -0.87
N ASP A 218 7.87 1.57 -1.08
CA ASP A 218 7.25 1.37 -2.38
C ASP A 218 5.99 2.24 -2.53
N ALA A 219 6.08 3.24 -3.39
CA ALA A 219 4.99 4.12 -3.80
C ALA A 219 4.73 4.03 -5.32
N ILE A 220 5.07 2.91 -5.95
CA ILE A 220 4.84 2.63 -7.38
C ILE A 220 3.35 2.38 -7.64
N ASP A 221 2.85 2.80 -8.79
CA ASP A 221 1.46 2.58 -9.23
C ASP A 221 1.31 1.42 -10.24
N ASN A 222 2.36 1.12 -11.01
CA ASN A 222 2.44 -0.03 -11.90
C ASN A 222 2.57 -1.35 -11.13
N ILE A 223 1.69 -2.31 -11.43
CA ILE A 223 1.60 -3.59 -10.71
C ILE A 223 2.86 -4.45 -10.92
N ASP A 224 3.38 -4.52 -12.14
CA ASP A 224 4.52 -5.40 -12.47
C ASP A 224 5.81 -4.90 -11.82
N THR A 225 6.08 -3.60 -11.94
CA THR A 225 7.21 -2.96 -11.28
C THR A 225 7.12 -3.08 -9.76
N LYS A 226 5.93 -2.88 -9.19
CA LYS A 226 5.66 -3.06 -7.76
C LYS A 226 5.96 -4.50 -7.31
N VAL A 227 5.42 -5.49 -7.99
CA VAL A 227 5.63 -6.91 -7.64
C VAL A 227 7.12 -7.27 -7.74
N ALA A 228 7.83 -6.79 -8.76
CA ALA A 228 9.27 -7.00 -8.90
C ALA A 228 10.07 -6.43 -7.71
N LEU A 229 9.77 -5.19 -7.30
CA LEU A 229 10.40 -4.57 -6.13
C LEU A 229 10.13 -5.37 -4.85
N LEU A 230 8.86 -5.68 -4.58
CA LEU A 230 8.45 -6.37 -3.36
C LEU A 230 9.02 -7.79 -3.29
N LYS A 231 9.06 -8.51 -4.41
CA LYS A 231 9.70 -9.83 -4.49
C LYS A 231 11.20 -9.73 -4.21
N TYR A 232 11.88 -8.77 -4.84
CA TYR A 232 13.32 -8.57 -4.63
C TYR A 232 13.64 -8.28 -3.16
N CYS A 233 12.91 -7.35 -2.53
CA CYS A 233 13.10 -7.02 -1.12
C CYS A 233 12.83 -8.23 -0.21
N HIS A 234 11.75 -8.97 -0.47
CA HIS A 234 11.42 -10.17 0.29
C HIS A 234 12.51 -11.25 0.19
N ASP A 235 13.02 -11.52 -1.02
CA ASP A 235 14.05 -12.55 -1.23
C ASP A 235 15.39 -12.21 -0.59
N HIS A 236 15.72 -10.92 -0.51
CA HIS A 236 16.99 -10.42 0.04
C HIS A 236 16.86 -9.95 1.49
N ASN A 237 15.72 -10.16 2.14
CA ASN A 237 15.42 -9.70 3.50
C ASN A 237 15.67 -8.20 3.71
N ILE A 238 15.32 -7.39 2.71
CA ILE A 238 15.39 -5.93 2.79
C ILE A 238 14.05 -5.43 3.36
N PRO A 239 14.03 -4.72 4.51
CA PRO A 239 12.79 -4.18 5.07
C PRO A 239 12.08 -3.29 4.07
N VAL A 240 10.80 -3.56 3.82
CA VAL A 240 10.00 -2.84 2.82
C VAL A 240 8.58 -2.60 3.32
N ILE A 241 8.02 -1.46 2.99
CA ILE A 241 6.58 -1.17 3.13
C ILE A 241 6.04 -0.70 1.79
N SER A 242 4.84 -1.18 1.44
CA SER A 242 4.19 -0.84 0.18
C SER A 242 2.92 -0.05 0.38
N SER A 243 2.78 1.04 -0.37
CA SER A 243 1.49 1.69 -0.56
C SER A 243 0.69 0.97 -1.63
N MET A 244 -0.55 0.62 -1.27
CA MET A 244 -1.57 0.14 -2.22
C MET A 244 -2.28 1.33 -2.88
N GLY A 245 -3.44 1.10 -3.52
CA GLY A 245 -4.14 2.12 -4.29
C GLY A 245 -4.77 3.19 -3.41
N ALA A 246 -4.36 4.45 -3.57
CA ALA A 246 -4.95 5.61 -2.87
C ALA A 246 -6.03 6.35 -3.71
N GLY A 247 -6.23 5.97 -4.97
CA GLY A 247 -7.22 6.61 -5.85
C GLY A 247 -8.65 6.13 -5.59
N ALA A 248 -9.63 6.90 -6.07
CA ALA A 248 -11.07 6.66 -5.91
C ALA A 248 -11.52 6.47 -4.46
N LYS A 249 -10.82 7.12 -3.53
CA LYS A 249 -11.06 7.05 -2.08
C LYS A 249 -11.24 8.46 -1.53
N GLY A 250 -12.01 8.57 -0.45
CA GLY A 250 -12.29 9.84 0.21
C GLY A 250 -12.26 9.77 1.73
N ASP A 251 -12.25 8.57 2.32
CA ASP A 251 -12.29 8.39 3.77
C ASP A 251 -10.91 8.04 4.36
N PRO A 252 -10.21 9.00 4.98
CA PRO A 252 -8.89 8.75 5.58
C PRO A 252 -8.96 7.85 6.82
N THR A 253 -10.12 7.74 7.48
CA THR A 253 -10.27 6.92 8.70
C THR A 253 -10.23 5.42 8.40
N ARG A 254 -10.37 5.04 7.13
CA ARG A 254 -10.34 3.64 6.66
C ARG A 254 -8.98 3.19 6.17
N VAL A 255 -7.94 4.02 6.31
CA VAL A 255 -6.56 3.67 5.98
C VAL A 255 -5.96 2.81 7.10
N ASN A 256 -5.43 1.66 6.74
CA ASN A 256 -4.89 0.66 7.66
C ASN A 256 -3.50 0.20 7.22
N VAL A 257 -2.69 -0.23 8.18
CA VAL A 257 -1.43 -0.94 7.95
C VAL A 257 -1.62 -2.40 8.32
N GLY A 258 -1.28 -3.31 7.41
CA GLY A 258 -1.37 -4.75 7.66
C GLY A 258 -0.51 -5.55 6.69
N ASP A 259 -0.46 -6.87 6.87
CA ASP A 259 0.28 -7.73 5.95
C ASP A 259 -0.37 -7.79 4.55
N ILE A 260 0.43 -7.92 3.50
CA ILE A 260 -0.06 -8.07 2.12
C ILE A 260 -1.09 -9.21 1.99
N GLY A 261 -0.93 -10.31 2.72
CA GLY A 261 -1.86 -11.43 2.75
C GLY A 261 -3.23 -11.08 3.32
N ALA A 262 -3.28 -10.11 4.25
CA ALA A 262 -4.50 -9.64 4.91
C ALA A 262 -5.16 -8.44 4.21
N SER A 263 -4.50 -7.84 3.21
CA SER A 263 -5.03 -6.65 2.52
C SER A 263 -6.34 -6.93 1.74
N THR A 264 -7.31 -6.02 1.84
CA THR A 264 -8.65 -6.19 1.22
C THR A 264 -9.11 -4.93 0.48
N ASP A 265 -10.20 -5.06 -0.28
CA ASP A 265 -11.04 -3.97 -0.80
C ASP A 265 -10.38 -2.95 -1.77
N ASP A 266 -9.13 -3.17 -2.15
CA ASP A 266 -8.42 -2.38 -3.17
C ASP A 266 -8.01 -3.22 -4.39
N GLY A 267 -8.21 -2.67 -5.59
CA GLY A 267 -7.86 -3.33 -6.85
C GLY A 267 -6.36 -3.52 -7.04
N LEU A 268 -5.55 -2.53 -6.66
CA LEU A 268 -4.09 -2.61 -6.74
C LEU A 268 -3.55 -3.64 -5.73
N SER A 269 -4.05 -3.62 -4.49
CA SER A 269 -3.76 -4.64 -3.47
C SER A 269 -4.09 -6.05 -3.96
N ARG A 270 -5.30 -6.28 -4.49
CA ARG A 270 -5.73 -7.60 -4.95
C ARG A 270 -4.85 -8.13 -6.08
N ALA A 271 -4.53 -7.29 -7.06
CA ALA A 271 -3.67 -7.67 -8.18
C ALA A 271 -2.23 -7.97 -7.73
N THR A 272 -1.67 -7.12 -6.87
CA THR A 272 -0.32 -7.28 -6.31
C THR A 272 -0.22 -8.55 -5.48
N ARG A 273 -1.16 -8.76 -4.54
CA ARG A 273 -1.24 -9.97 -3.71
C ARG A 273 -1.36 -11.25 -4.55
N ARG A 274 -2.21 -11.24 -5.59
CA ARG A 274 -2.38 -12.41 -6.47
C ARG A 274 -1.07 -12.75 -7.20
N LYS A 275 -0.37 -11.76 -7.75
CA LYS A 275 0.91 -12.00 -8.44
C LYS A 275 2.02 -12.43 -7.49
N LEU A 276 2.14 -11.79 -6.32
CA LEU A 276 3.10 -12.21 -5.28
C LEU A 276 2.86 -13.64 -4.81
N LYS A 277 1.58 -14.04 -4.62
CA LYS A 277 1.22 -15.41 -4.24
C LYS A 277 1.65 -16.45 -5.29
N LEU A 278 1.54 -16.12 -6.58
CA LEU A 278 2.04 -16.98 -7.67
C LEU A 278 3.57 -17.12 -7.65
N LEU A 279 4.28 -16.12 -7.11
CA LEU A 279 5.73 -16.13 -6.93
C LEU A 279 6.16 -16.69 -5.56
N GLY A 280 5.25 -17.28 -4.79
CA GLY A 280 5.53 -17.90 -3.49
C GLY A 280 5.53 -16.95 -2.29
N VAL A 281 5.23 -15.66 -2.47
CA VAL A 281 5.18 -14.67 -1.39
C VAL A 281 3.74 -14.47 -0.93
N THR A 282 3.43 -14.95 0.27
CA THR A 282 2.06 -14.93 0.84
C THR A 282 1.88 -13.98 2.01
N SER A 283 2.97 -13.66 2.72
CA SER A 283 3.02 -12.79 3.90
C SER A 283 4.44 -12.26 4.12
N GLY A 284 4.64 -11.41 5.11
CA GLY A 284 5.94 -10.83 5.47
C GLY A 284 6.21 -9.45 4.87
N ILE A 285 5.21 -8.85 4.22
CA ILE A 285 5.33 -7.52 3.62
C ILE A 285 4.23 -6.62 4.21
N PRO A 286 4.57 -5.63 5.04
CA PRO A 286 3.61 -4.65 5.51
C PRO A 286 3.16 -3.76 4.36
N VAL A 287 1.85 -3.50 4.29
CA VAL A 287 1.23 -2.67 3.28
C VAL A 287 0.24 -1.69 3.89
N VAL A 288 0.17 -0.50 3.29
CA VAL A 288 -0.84 0.52 3.59
C VAL A 288 -1.95 0.39 2.57
N TYR A 289 -3.16 0.14 3.03
CA TYR A 289 -4.35 0.00 2.19
C TYR A 289 -5.55 0.67 2.85
N SER A 290 -6.64 0.80 2.10
CA SER A 290 -7.89 1.31 2.63
C SER A 290 -8.98 0.27 2.41
N THR A 291 -9.82 0.09 3.43
CA THR A 291 -11.01 -0.78 3.39
C THR A 291 -12.22 -0.07 2.78
N GLU A 292 -12.06 1.18 2.32
CA GLU A 292 -13.12 1.90 1.61
C GLU A 292 -13.43 1.18 0.28
N VAL A 293 -14.67 0.72 0.15
CA VAL A 293 -15.16 0.05 -1.04
C VAL A 293 -15.65 1.11 -2.04
N ALA A 294 -15.31 0.93 -3.32
CA ALA A 294 -15.92 1.70 -4.40
C ALA A 294 -17.40 1.29 -4.53
N GLY A 295 -18.30 2.26 -4.47
CA GLY A 295 -19.75 2.03 -4.50
C GLY A 295 -20.50 3.11 -5.27
N GLU A 296 -21.82 2.96 -5.34
CA GLU A 296 -22.70 3.93 -6.01
C GLU A 296 -22.53 5.33 -5.39
N GLY A 297 -22.44 6.36 -6.24
CA GLY A 297 -22.15 7.74 -5.81
C GLY A 297 -20.68 8.04 -5.47
N LYS A 298 -19.78 7.05 -5.47
CA LYS A 298 -18.34 7.27 -5.28
C LYS A 298 -17.59 7.42 -6.61
N ALA A 299 -16.42 8.07 -6.54
CA ALA A 299 -15.59 8.29 -7.71
C ALA A 299 -15.18 6.94 -8.34
N ALA A 300 -15.39 6.78 -9.63
CA ALA A 300 -15.06 5.56 -10.38
C ALA A 300 -14.07 5.87 -11.51
N LEU A 301 -13.54 4.83 -12.16
CA LEU A 301 -12.72 4.98 -13.36
C LEU A 301 -13.49 5.81 -14.41
N LEU A 302 -12.88 6.90 -14.86
CA LEU A 302 -13.52 7.75 -15.85
C LEU A 302 -13.63 7.00 -17.19
N PRO A 303 -14.77 7.14 -17.89
CA PRO A 303 -14.90 6.63 -19.26
C PRO A 303 -13.90 7.36 -20.17
N LEU A 304 -13.40 6.65 -21.18
CA LEU A 304 -12.53 7.25 -22.20
C LEU A 304 -13.36 8.14 -23.10
N SER A 305 -12.75 9.19 -23.63
CA SER A 305 -13.37 10.01 -24.67
C SER A 305 -13.58 9.19 -25.95
N GLU A 306 -14.63 9.48 -26.70
CA GLU A 306 -14.94 8.77 -27.96
C GLU A 306 -13.81 8.91 -29.01
N GLU A 307 -13.03 9.99 -28.93
CA GLU A 307 -11.87 10.24 -29.79
C GLU A 307 -10.69 9.31 -29.48
N GLU A 308 -10.48 8.95 -28.21
CA GLU A 308 -9.44 7.99 -27.81
C GLU A 308 -9.82 6.56 -28.18
N PHE A 309 -11.11 6.22 -28.11
CA PHE A 309 -11.62 4.92 -28.58
C PHE A 309 -11.37 4.68 -30.07
N LYS A 310 -11.37 5.75 -30.89
CA LYS A 310 -11.12 5.66 -32.34
C LYS A 310 -9.65 5.40 -32.71
N LYS A 311 -8.70 5.66 -31.79
CA LYS A 311 -7.26 5.57 -32.08
C LYS A 311 -6.67 4.16 -31.90
N GLY A 312 -7.44 3.15 -31.48
CA GLY A 312 -6.99 1.76 -31.42
C GLY A 312 -7.43 0.99 -30.16
N THR A 313 -6.95 -0.25 -30.02
CA THR A 313 -7.22 -1.08 -28.84
C THR A 313 -6.52 -0.49 -27.61
N VAL A 314 -7.15 -0.57 -26.44
CA VAL A 314 -6.77 0.14 -25.18
C VAL A 314 -5.32 -0.08 -24.72
N GLY A 315 -4.58 -1.07 -25.24
CA GLY A 315 -3.14 -1.24 -24.97
C GLY A 315 -2.20 -0.37 -25.81
N ASP A 316 -2.66 0.11 -26.97
CA ASP A 316 -1.84 0.75 -28.00
C ASP A 316 -1.95 2.29 -28.01
N LEU A 317 -2.85 2.84 -27.18
CA LEU A 317 -3.08 4.29 -27.05
C LEU A 317 -2.10 4.98 -26.12
N SER A 318 -1.34 4.21 -25.34
CA SER A 318 -0.29 4.72 -24.49
C SER A 318 1.05 4.80 -25.23
N VAL A 319 1.77 5.92 -25.11
CA VAL A 319 3.11 6.13 -25.69
C VAL A 319 4.12 5.04 -25.26
N LEU A 320 3.84 4.34 -24.16
CA LEU A 320 4.56 3.16 -23.68
C LEU A 320 3.57 2.00 -23.48
N PRO A 321 3.82 0.79 -24.04
CA PRO A 321 2.97 -0.37 -23.78
C PRO A 321 3.01 -0.68 -22.28
N THR A 322 1.85 -0.58 -21.60
CA THR A 322 1.57 -0.70 -20.13
C THR A 322 1.10 0.56 -19.40
N PHE A 323 1.00 1.73 -20.05
CA PHE A 323 0.43 2.91 -19.38
C PHE A 323 -1.10 2.83 -19.26
N ARG A 324 -1.67 3.28 -18.13
CA ARG A 324 -3.13 3.27 -17.93
C ARG A 324 -3.80 4.28 -18.85
N VAL A 325 -4.58 3.77 -19.80
CA VAL A 325 -5.43 4.59 -20.68
C VAL A 325 -6.62 5.18 -19.92
N ARG A 326 -7.10 4.53 -18.85
CA ARG A 326 -8.17 5.07 -17.97
C ARG A 326 -7.58 5.75 -16.73
N ILE A 327 -7.93 7.02 -16.54
CA ILE A 327 -7.53 7.80 -15.37
C ILE A 327 -8.45 7.45 -14.19
N LEU A 328 -7.85 6.93 -13.13
CA LEU A 328 -8.54 6.78 -11.85
C LEU A 328 -8.57 8.16 -11.16
N PRO A 329 -9.73 8.71 -10.79
CA PRO A 329 -9.80 9.99 -10.10
C PRO A 329 -9.09 9.91 -8.75
N VAL A 330 -8.37 10.97 -8.39
CA VAL A 330 -7.59 11.04 -7.15
C VAL A 330 -7.89 12.35 -6.44
N LEU A 331 -8.39 12.25 -5.21
CA LEU A 331 -8.45 13.37 -4.28
C LEU A 331 -7.10 13.46 -3.56
N GLY A 332 -6.40 14.60 -3.65
CA GLY A 332 -5.02 14.76 -3.18
C GLY A 332 -4.78 14.45 -1.70
N THR A 333 -5.83 14.55 -0.87
CA THR A 333 -5.78 14.20 0.56
C THR A 333 -5.44 12.73 0.78
N MET A 334 -5.97 11.81 -0.02
CA MET A 334 -5.77 10.38 0.20
C MET A 334 -4.33 9.92 -0.06
N PRO A 335 -3.67 10.25 -1.19
CA PRO A 335 -2.25 9.98 -1.36
C PRO A 335 -1.37 10.58 -0.26
N ALA A 336 -1.71 11.79 0.22
CA ALA A 336 -0.98 12.41 1.32
C ALA A 336 -1.11 11.62 2.62
N VAL A 337 -2.33 11.21 3.00
CA VAL A 337 -2.57 10.36 4.19
C VAL A 337 -1.84 9.03 4.06
N PHE A 338 -1.90 8.36 2.89
CA PHE A 338 -1.12 7.15 2.65
C PHE A 338 0.38 7.41 2.83
N GLY A 339 0.89 8.51 2.29
CA GLY A 339 2.30 8.90 2.43
C GLY A 339 2.70 9.12 3.88
N TYR A 340 1.85 9.76 4.70
CA TYR A 340 2.10 9.96 6.12
C TYR A 340 2.02 8.66 6.92
N VAL A 341 1.08 7.78 6.62
CA VAL A 341 0.98 6.47 7.29
C VAL A 341 2.21 5.61 6.98
N VAL A 342 2.66 5.60 5.71
CA VAL A 342 3.90 4.93 5.30
C VAL A 342 5.11 5.53 6.02
N ALA A 343 5.27 6.85 6.02
CA ALA A 343 6.40 7.51 6.71
C ALA A 343 6.39 7.21 8.21
N ASN A 344 5.24 7.28 8.86
CA ASN A 344 5.08 6.97 10.28
C ASN A 344 5.52 5.53 10.58
N HIS A 345 5.10 4.55 9.76
CA HIS A 345 5.54 3.17 9.91
C HIS A 345 7.07 3.04 9.86
N VAL A 346 7.70 3.66 8.85
CA VAL A 346 9.16 3.64 8.69
C VAL A 346 9.87 4.28 9.88
N ILE A 347 9.40 5.45 10.33
CA ILE A 347 9.98 6.19 11.46
C ILE A 347 9.96 5.33 12.73
N LEU A 348 8.79 4.76 13.07
CA LEU A 348 8.62 3.97 14.29
C LEU A 348 9.38 2.65 14.21
N SER A 349 9.40 1.98 13.05
CA SER A 349 10.20 0.78 12.80
C SER A 349 11.70 1.04 13.04
N ILE A 350 12.26 2.09 12.45
CA ILE A 350 13.68 2.43 12.57
C ILE A 350 14.04 2.86 13.99
N SER A 351 13.18 3.67 14.64
CA SER A 351 13.44 4.13 16.01
C SER A 351 13.31 3.01 17.04
N GLY A 352 12.68 1.89 16.68
CA GLY A 352 12.31 0.81 17.59
C GLY A 352 11.16 1.20 18.53
N TYR A 353 10.28 2.09 18.07
CA TYR A 353 9.08 2.44 18.82
C TYR A 353 8.01 1.35 18.60
N PRO A 354 7.24 0.96 19.63
CA PRO A 354 6.22 -0.09 19.49
C PRO A 354 5.23 0.18 18.36
N LEU A 355 5.01 -0.82 17.50
CA LEU A 355 4.08 -0.78 16.38
C LEU A 355 2.89 -1.69 16.66
N ASP A 356 1.89 -1.14 17.34
CA ASP A 356 0.63 -1.84 17.63
C ASP A 356 -0.45 -1.36 16.66
N TYR A 357 -0.33 -1.73 15.38
CA TYR A 357 -1.43 -1.50 14.46
C TYR A 357 -2.61 -2.36 14.85
N VAL A 358 -3.79 -1.74 14.93
CA VAL A 358 -5.05 -2.47 14.98
C VAL A 358 -5.04 -3.39 13.75
N PRO A 359 -4.95 -4.72 13.92
CA PRO A 359 -5.08 -5.61 12.79
C PRO A 359 -6.41 -5.24 12.16
N ALA A 360 -6.47 -4.98 10.86
CA ALA A 360 -7.70 -4.64 10.16
C ALA A 360 -8.71 -5.79 10.28
N LYS A 361 -9.31 -5.92 11.44
CA LYS A 361 -10.35 -6.86 11.80
C LYS A 361 -11.64 -6.14 11.43
N ASN A 362 -11.85 -5.97 10.13
CA ASN A 362 -13.21 -5.93 9.59
C ASN A 362 -13.80 -7.34 9.74
N ARG A 363 -14.05 -7.67 11.00
CA ARG A 363 -14.77 -8.83 11.49
C ARG A 363 -16.26 -8.57 11.40
N GLU A 364 -16.75 -7.61 10.62
CA GLU A 364 -18.18 -7.35 10.45
C GLU A 364 -18.94 -8.62 10.07
N LYS A 365 -18.36 -9.46 9.20
CA LYS A 365 -18.91 -10.79 8.91
C LYS A 365 -18.88 -11.71 10.14
N LEU A 366 -17.78 -11.74 10.89
CA LEU A 366 -17.72 -12.51 12.14
C LEU A 366 -18.76 -12.01 13.16
N TYR A 367 -18.89 -10.70 13.38
CA TYR A 367 -19.87 -10.13 14.30
C TYR A 367 -21.30 -10.40 13.84
N THR A 368 -21.55 -10.32 12.52
CA THR A 368 -22.82 -10.76 11.91
C THR A 368 -23.08 -12.23 12.19
N ASP A 369 -22.07 -13.09 12.00
CA ASP A 369 -22.16 -14.53 12.26
C ASP A 369 -22.37 -14.83 13.76
N ILE A 370 -21.75 -14.04 14.65
CA ILE A 370 -21.92 -14.12 16.11
C ILE A 370 -23.33 -13.72 16.52
N VAL A 371 -23.83 -12.58 16.05
CA VAL A 371 -25.22 -12.13 16.32
C VAL A 371 -26.23 -13.14 15.78
N ALA A 372 -26.00 -13.68 14.58
CA ALA A 372 -26.84 -14.73 14.01
C ALA A 372 -26.80 -16.02 14.86
N PHE A 373 -25.65 -16.37 15.44
CA PHE A 373 -25.53 -17.50 16.34
C PHE A 373 -26.29 -17.27 17.66
N VAL A 374 -26.16 -16.09 18.28
CA VAL A 374 -26.93 -15.72 19.48
C VAL A 374 -28.43 -15.80 19.20
N GLN A 375 -28.87 -15.24 18.07
CA GLN A 375 -30.27 -15.29 17.64
C GLN A 375 -30.75 -16.74 17.52
N GLY A 376 -29.98 -17.60 16.86
CA GLY A 376 -30.32 -19.02 16.72
C GLY A 376 -30.33 -19.76 18.06
N SER A 377 -29.40 -19.46 18.96
CA SER A 377 -29.31 -20.05 20.30
C SER A 377 -30.54 -19.69 21.14
N GLU A 378 -30.88 -18.41 21.21
CA GLU A 378 -32.05 -17.94 21.98
C GLU A 378 -33.36 -18.49 21.40
N THR A 379 -33.50 -18.55 20.07
CA THR A 379 -34.65 -19.21 19.42
C THR A 379 -34.78 -20.67 19.84
N ARG A 380 -33.67 -21.43 19.91
CA ARG A 380 -33.68 -22.84 20.34
C ARG A 380 -34.01 -23.00 21.83
N ILE A 381 -33.57 -22.09 22.69
CA ILE A 381 -33.90 -22.09 24.12
C ILE A 381 -35.40 -21.83 24.32
N VAL A 382 -35.95 -20.81 23.64
CA VAL A 382 -37.39 -20.50 23.69
C VAL A 382 -38.21 -21.65 23.12
N GLN A 383 -37.77 -22.26 22.02
CA GLN A 383 -38.43 -23.43 21.44
C GLN A 383 -38.47 -24.61 22.42
N HIS A 384 -37.38 -24.86 23.16
CA HIS A 384 -37.32 -25.93 24.14
C HIS A 384 -38.26 -25.70 25.32
N ARG A 385 -38.33 -24.47 25.85
CA ARG A 385 -39.18 -24.14 27.00
C ARG A 385 -40.66 -23.95 26.66
N TYR A 386 -40.98 -23.39 25.49
CA TYR A 386 -42.33 -22.89 25.16
C TYR A 386 -42.89 -23.46 23.84
N GLY A 387 -42.13 -24.26 23.11
CA GLY A 387 -42.54 -24.85 21.83
C GLY A 387 -42.24 -23.97 20.60
N ILE A 388 -42.44 -24.57 19.42
CA ILE A 388 -42.02 -24.04 18.11
C ILE A 388 -42.76 -22.75 17.72
N GLU A 389 -44.06 -22.66 17.97
CA GLU A 389 -44.87 -21.48 17.58
C GLU A 389 -44.45 -20.22 18.36
N GLU A 390 -43.97 -20.40 19.58
CA GLU A 390 -43.52 -19.30 20.42
C GLU A 390 -42.12 -18.80 20.06
N SER A 391 -41.29 -19.62 19.40
CA SER A 391 -39.95 -19.23 18.96
C SER A 391 -39.92 -18.51 17.59
N LYS A 392 -40.99 -18.63 16.79
CA LYS A 392 -41.08 -17.99 15.47
C LYS A 392 -41.10 -16.46 15.61
N GLY A 393 -40.22 -15.80 14.85
CA GLY A 393 -40.13 -14.33 14.82
C GLY A 393 -39.47 -13.70 16.05
N LEU A 394 -38.83 -14.50 16.92
CA LEU A 394 -38.09 -14.00 18.07
C LEU A 394 -36.95 -13.07 17.63
N ARG A 395 -36.82 -11.91 18.27
CA ARG A 395 -35.69 -10.97 18.10
C ARG A 395 -34.82 -10.94 19.35
N ILE A 396 -33.57 -10.51 19.20
CA ILE A 396 -32.63 -10.32 20.31
C ILE A 396 -32.20 -8.85 20.43
N PRO A 397 -32.00 -8.32 21.64
CA PRO A 397 -31.51 -6.96 21.88
C PRO A 397 -29.99 -6.85 21.85
N ILE A 398 -29.35 -7.48 20.86
CA ILE A 398 -27.89 -7.49 20.70
C ILE A 398 -27.54 -6.92 19.32
N SER A 399 -26.82 -5.81 19.30
CA SER A 399 -26.35 -5.15 18.08
C SER A 399 -25.02 -5.73 17.58
N LEU A 400 -24.62 -5.37 16.35
CA LEU A 400 -23.27 -5.70 15.84
C LEU A 400 -22.15 -5.05 16.67
N GLY A 401 -22.38 -3.83 17.18
CA GLY A 401 -21.45 -3.15 18.07
C GLY A 401 -21.26 -3.89 19.39
N ASP A 402 -22.33 -4.48 19.92
CA ASP A 402 -22.30 -5.29 21.15
C ASP A 402 -21.47 -6.54 20.97
N ALA A 403 -21.70 -7.25 19.86
CA ALA A 403 -20.94 -8.44 19.53
C ALA A 403 -19.44 -8.13 19.36
N ALA A 404 -19.11 -6.99 18.75
CA ALA A 404 -17.73 -6.53 18.61
C ALA A 404 -17.10 -6.23 19.98
N PHE A 405 -17.77 -5.44 20.81
CA PHE A 405 -17.26 -5.08 22.14
C PHE A 405 -17.08 -6.30 23.03
N LEU A 406 -18.09 -7.17 23.15
CA LEU A 406 -18.00 -8.37 23.99
C LEU A 406 -16.85 -9.25 23.53
N THR A 407 -16.74 -9.50 22.23
CA THR A 407 -15.73 -10.42 21.70
C THR A 407 -14.32 -9.87 21.82
N GLU A 408 -14.10 -8.60 21.49
CA GLU A 408 -12.74 -8.02 21.39
C GLU A 408 -12.30 -7.35 22.70
N GLU A 409 -13.16 -6.56 23.36
CA GLU A 409 -12.78 -5.79 24.56
C GLU A 409 -12.92 -6.64 25.83
N LEU A 410 -14.10 -7.24 26.04
CA LEU A 410 -14.36 -8.00 27.27
C LEU A 410 -13.60 -9.33 27.29
N TRP A 411 -13.69 -10.09 26.20
CA TRP A 411 -13.14 -11.44 26.08
C TRP A 411 -11.79 -11.52 25.33
N LYS A 412 -11.24 -10.37 24.88
CA LYS A 412 -9.91 -10.27 24.25
C LYS A 412 -9.71 -11.22 23.07
N GLY A 413 -10.78 -11.52 22.34
CA GLY A 413 -10.80 -12.39 21.17
C GLY A 413 -10.45 -13.85 21.46
N ARG A 414 -10.77 -14.36 22.65
CA ARG A 414 -10.49 -15.73 23.09
C ARG A 414 -11.72 -16.39 23.73
N SER A 415 -11.79 -17.72 23.64
CA SER A 415 -12.78 -18.51 24.40
C SER A 415 -12.54 -18.37 25.91
N ALA A 416 -13.62 -18.15 26.64
CA ALA A 416 -13.66 -18.10 28.09
C ALA A 416 -13.40 -19.45 28.77
N VAL A 417 -13.48 -20.57 28.02
CA VAL A 417 -13.25 -21.92 28.54
C VAL A 417 -11.81 -22.34 28.21
N THR A 418 -11.49 -22.46 26.92
CA THR A 418 -10.23 -23.05 26.45
C THR A 418 -9.15 -22.04 26.07
N GLY A 419 -9.50 -20.75 25.94
CA GLY A 419 -8.57 -19.72 25.46
C GLY A 419 -8.27 -19.77 23.95
N LEU A 420 -8.91 -20.69 23.22
CA LEU A 420 -8.80 -20.81 21.77
C LEU A 420 -9.38 -19.59 21.05
N ILE A 421 -8.91 -19.33 19.83
CA ILE A 421 -9.24 -18.11 19.06
C ILE A 421 -10.04 -18.38 17.78
N ASN A 422 -10.30 -19.65 17.47
CA ASN A 422 -10.97 -20.09 16.25
C ASN A 422 -12.47 -20.31 16.48
N ARG A 423 -13.29 -19.96 15.46
CA ARG A 423 -14.76 -20.15 15.46
C ARG A 423 -15.45 -19.62 16.72
N LEU A 424 -15.09 -18.42 17.14
CA LEU A 424 -15.68 -17.78 18.33
C LEU A 424 -17.14 -17.40 18.09
N VAL A 425 -17.96 -17.64 19.11
CA VAL A 425 -19.37 -17.26 19.19
C VAL A 425 -19.69 -16.71 20.59
N LEU A 426 -20.80 -15.99 20.71
CA LEU A 426 -21.36 -15.60 22.01
C LEU A 426 -22.54 -16.51 22.32
N VAL A 427 -22.62 -16.96 23.58
CA VAL A 427 -23.72 -17.79 24.07
C VAL A 427 -24.10 -17.35 25.48
N ARG A 428 -25.37 -17.52 25.84
CA ARG A 428 -25.85 -17.23 27.19
C ARG A 428 -25.15 -18.13 28.22
N TRP A 429 -24.66 -17.54 29.30
CA TRP A 429 -23.96 -18.27 30.36
C TRP A 429 -24.92 -19.04 31.27
N ARG A 430 -25.88 -18.33 31.90
CA ARG A 430 -26.83 -18.90 32.86
C ARG A 430 -28.21 -19.13 32.23
N ARG A 431 -29.00 -20.04 32.80
CA ARG A 431 -30.41 -20.20 32.38
C ARG A 431 -31.16 -18.87 32.56
N PRO A 432 -32.15 -18.55 31.69
CA PRO A 432 -32.88 -17.30 31.79
C PRO A 432 -33.68 -17.24 33.10
N GLU A 433 -33.45 -16.17 33.87
CA GLU A 433 -34.25 -15.81 35.05
C GLU A 433 -35.55 -15.12 34.59
N GLY A 434 -36.70 -15.62 35.06
CA GLY A 434 -38.01 -15.07 34.69
C GLY A 434 -38.49 -15.43 33.27
N PRO A 435 -39.46 -14.67 32.70
CA PRO A 435 -39.99 -14.96 31.37
C PRO A 435 -38.91 -14.73 30.31
N THR A 436 -38.44 -15.81 29.68
CA THR A 436 -37.40 -15.75 28.64
C THR A 436 -37.86 -14.98 27.40
N LYS A 437 -39.17 -14.89 27.20
CA LYS A 437 -39.83 -14.20 26.09
C LYS A 437 -40.57 -12.98 26.61
N LEU A 438 -40.27 -11.82 26.04
CA LEU A 438 -40.97 -10.57 26.24
C LEU A 438 -41.85 -10.30 25.02
N ARG A 439 -43.06 -9.80 25.24
CA ARG A 439 -44.01 -9.38 24.19
C ARG A 439 -44.15 -7.87 24.28
N ILE A 440 -43.88 -7.19 23.17
CA ILE A 440 -43.93 -5.72 23.07
C ILE A 440 -44.93 -5.36 21.96
N GLY A 441 -45.92 -4.52 22.26
CA GLY A 441 -47.02 -4.18 21.36
C GLY A 441 -48.28 -5.04 21.56
N GLU A 442 -49.32 -4.78 20.77
CA GLU A 442 -50.62 -5.46 20.83
C GLU A 442 -51.10 -5.85 19.42
N GLY A 443 -51.83 -6.97 19.31
CA GLY A 443 -52.46 -7.40 18.05
C GLY A 443 -51.46 -7.73 16.93
N ALA A 444 -51.64 -7.13 15.75
CA ALA A 444 -50.82 -7.40 14.56
C ALA A 444 -49.38 -6.82 14.65
N GLU A 445 -49.14 -5.90 15.59
CA GLU A 445 -47.84 -5.25 15.82
C GLU A 445 -47.04 -5.93 16.96
N GLU A 446 -47.51 -7.06 17.49
CA GLU A 446 -46.83 -7.79 18.58
C GLU A 446 -45.46 -8.30 18.13
N GLN A 447 -44.40 -7.83 18.79
CA GLN A 447 -43.03 -8.32 18.60
C GLN A 447 -42.59 -9.19 19.77
N LYS A 448 -41.99 -10.34 19.45
CA LYS A 448 -41.42 -11.28 20.42
C LYS A 448 -39.93 -11.02 20.58
N TRP A 449 -39.49 -10.76 21.80
CA TRP A 449 -38.08 -10.50 22.14
C TRP A 449 -37.56 -11.53 23.14
N SER A 450 -36.30 -11.92 23.04
CA SER A 450 -35.62 -12.62 24.13
C SER A 450 -35.25 -11.63 25.25
N ASN A 451 -35.30 -12.09 26.49
CA ASN A 451 -34.81 -11.34 27.65
C ASN A 451 -33.28 -11.35 27.79
N VAL A 452 -32.53 -11.84 26.79
CA VAL A 452 -31.07 -11.89 26.83
C VAL A 452 -30.50 -10.49 26.97
N ARG A 453 -29.61 -10.31 27.94
CA ARG A 453 -28.91 -9.04 28.14
C ARG A 453 -27.48 -9.14 27.65
N PHE A 454 -26.89 -7.98 27.45
CA PHE A 454 -25.49 -7.87 27.05
C PHE A 454 -24.56 -8.55 28.06
N ARG A 455 -24.85 -8.42 29.36
CA ARG A 455 -24.09 -9.05 30.45
C ARG A 455 -24.31 -10.55 30.62
N ASP A 456 -25.24 -11.16 29.89
CA ASP A 456 -25.53 -12.59 30.04
C ASP A 456 -24.67 -13.46 29.08
N LEU A 457 -23.87 -12.84 28.19
CA LEU A 457 -23.18 -13.50 27.09
C LEU A 457 -21.69 -13.76 27.36
N VAL A 458 -21.26 -14.99 27.06
CA VAL A 458 -19.87 -15.45 27.18
C VAL A 458 -19.32 -15.85 25.83
N CYS A 459 -18.06 -15.49 25.56
CA CYS A 459 -17.36 -15.89 24.34
C CYS A 459 -16.81 -17.31 24.47
N MET A 460 -17.16 -18.19 23.54
CA MET A 460 -16.72 -19.59 23.49
C MET A 460 -16.39 -19.98 22.05
N THR A 461 -15.69 -21.10 21.86
CA THR A 461 -15.68 -21.71 20.52
C THR A 461 -17.07 -22.25 20.20
N ARG A 462 -17.41 -22.35 18.91
CA ARG A 462 -18.73 -22.85 18.49
C ARG A 462 -19.06 -24.23 19.03
N ASP A 463 -18.07 -25.11 19.16
CA ASP A 463 -18.27 -26.47 19.63
C ASP A 463 -18.49 -26.50 21.16
N GLU A 464 -17.77 -25.67 21.92
CA GLU A 464 -18.03 -25.42 23.35
C GLU A 464 -19.43 -24.85 23.60
N ALA A 465 -19.83 -23.84 22.82
CA ALA A 465 -21.14 -23.20 22.97
C ALA A 465 -22.30 -24.19 22.72
N LEU A 466 -22.16 -25.07 21.72
CA LEU A 466 -23.15 -26.12 21.45
C LEU A 466 -23.22 -27.16 22.57
N ARG A 467 -22.07 -27.52 23.17
CA ARG A 467 -22.03 -28.40 24.35
C ARG A 467 -22.72 -27.74 25.54
N HIS A 468 -22.39 -26.48 25.83
CA HIS A 468 -23.01 -25.67 26.89
C HIS A 468 -24.54 -25.59 26.73
N GLU A 469 -25.01 -25.30 25.51
CA GLU A 469 -26.44 -25.23 25.21
C GLU A 469 -27.15 -26.56 25.46
N LYS A 470 -26.52 -27.68 25.07
CA LYS A 470 -27.11 -29.02 25.16
C LYS A 470 -27.07 -29.60 26.57
N GLU A 471 -25.96 -29.44 27.28
CA GLU A 471 -25.71 -30.11 28.56
C GLU A 471 -26.20 -29.30 29.76
N TYR A 472 -26.22 -27.97 29.65
CA TYR A 472 -26.63 -27.08 30.74
C TYR A 472 -27.91 -26.28 30.42
N LEU A 473 -27.96 -25.51 29.32
CA LEU A 473 -29.12 -24.61 29.08
C LEU A 473 -30.44 -25.32 28.79
N LYS A 474 -30.40 -26.57 28.29
CA LYS A 474 -31.58 -27.38 27.94
C LYS A 474 -31.90 -28.50 28.93
N LYS A 475 -31.06 -28.74 29.92
CA LYS A 475 -31.31 -29.74 30.97
C LYS A 475 -31.47 -29.00 32.28
N ASP A 476 -32.58 -29.19 32.99
CA ASP A 476 -32.82 -28.46 34.23
C ASP A 476 -31.98 -29.01 35.42
N ASP A 477 -31.52 -30.26 35.33
CA ASP A 477 -30.87 -30.98 36.44
C ASP A 477 -29.32 -30.89 36.48
N THR A 478 -28.69 -30.20 35.53
CA THR A 478 -27.21 -30.08 35.47
C THR A 478 -26.76 -28.76 36.08
N GLU A 479 -25.81 -28.74 37.00
CA GLU A 479 -25.24 -27.47 37.49
C GLU A 479 -24.01 -27.04 36.66
N LEU A 480 -23.57 -25.78 36.78
CA LEU A 480 -22.40 -25.29 36.02
C LEU A 480 -21.12 -26.02 36.46
N GLU A 481 -21.05 -26.35 37.75
CA GLU A 481 -19.99 -27.09 38.43
C GLU A 481 -19.84 -28.52 37.90
N ASP A 482 -20.89 -29.09 37.29
CA ASP A 482 -20.81 -30.40 36.64
C ASP A 482 -20.11 -30.33 35.27
N LEU A 483 -20.03 -29.14 34.67
CA LEU A 483 -19.55 -28.94 33.30
C LEU A 483 -18.20 -28.21 33.22
N TYR A 484 -17.89 -27.35 34.20
CA TYR A 484 -16.71 -26.52 34.21
C TYR A 484 -16.01 -26.54 35.58
N ASP A 485 -14.67 -26.46 35.54
CA ASP A 485 -13.87 -26.33 36.75
C ASP A 485 -14.10 -24.97 37.44
N ALA A 486 -13.90 -24.93 38.76
CA ALA A 486 -14.12 -23.74 39.57
C ALA A 486 -13.34 -22.51 39.08
N GLU A 487 -12.14 -22.70 38.51
CA GLU A 487 -11.34 -21.61 37.95
C GLU A 487 -12.01 -20.96 36.73
N VAL A 488 -12.61 -21.76 35.85
CA VAL A 488 -13.32 -21.28 34.65
C VAL A 488 -14.56 -20.50 35.06
N ILE A 489 -15.34 -21.04 36.01
CA ILE A 489 -16.53 -20.37 36.54
C ILE A 489 -16.15 -19.03 37.17
N ALA A 490 -15.14 -19.01 38.05
CA ALA A 490 -14.68 -17.78 38.70
C ALA A 490 -14.25 -16.70 37.69
N ARG A 491 -13.48 -17.10 36.67
CA ARG A 491 -13.02 -16.21 35.59
C ARG A 491 -14.20 -15.64 34.79
N VAL A 492 -15.19 -16.46 34.46
CA VAL A 492 -16.37 -16.01 33.72
C VAL A 492 -17.17 -15.02 34.55
N GLU A 493 -17.46 -15.34 35.81
CA GLU A 493 -18.25 -14.50 36.72
C GLU A 493 -17.58 -13.16 37.04
N GLU A 494 -16.25 -13.10 37.06
CA GLU A 494 -15.52 -11.83 37.15
C GLU A 494 -15.76 -10.95 35.90
N ARG A 495 -15.64 -11.53 34.70
CA ARG A 495 -15.89 -10.81 33.44
C ARG A 495 -17.33 -10.37 33.27
N LEU A 496 -18.30 -11.17 33.68
CA LEU A 496 -19.72 -10.78 33.61
C LEU A 496 -20.03 -9.61 34.56
N ARG A 497 -19.32 -9.50 35.69
CA ARG A 497 -19.39 -8.31 36.55
C ARG A 497 -18.84 -7.06 35.86
N GLU A 498 -17.71 -7.16 35.16
CA GLU A 498 -17.21 -6.06 34.31
C GLU A 498 -18.25 -5.66 33.25
N ALA A 499 -18.86 -6.63 32.56
CA ALA A 499 -19.88 -6.40 31.56
C ALA A 499 -21.13 -5.68 32.11
N ALA A 500 -21.55 -6.02 33.34
CA ALA A 500 -22.68 -5.40 34.01
C ALA A 500 -22.44 -3.92 34.35
N GLU A 501 -21.20 -3.53 34.65
CA GLU A 501 -20.86 -2.11 34.86
C GLU A 501 -20.90 -1.32 33.56
N VAL A 502 -20.41 -1.90 32.46
CA VAL A 502 -20.46 -1.28 31.13
C VAL A 502 -21.90 -1.13 30.62
N GLU A 503 -22.76 -2.12 30.89
CA GLU A 503 -24.16 -2.11 30.47
C GLU A 503 -24.95 -0.92 31.05
N LYS A 504 -24.55 -0.36 32.21
CA LYS A 504 -25.20 0.84 32.80
C LYS A 504 -25.10 2.08 31.92
N TYR A 505 -24.12 2.13 31.01
CA TYR A 505 -23.89 3.26 30.12
C TYR A 505 -24.56 3.08 28.75
N LYS A 506 -25.26 1.96 28.52
CA LYS A 506 -26.14 1.78 27.36
C LYS A 506 -27.52 2.38 27.66
N LEU A 507 -27.87 3.43 26.92
CA LEU A 507 -29.21 4.03 26.88
C LEU A 507 -30.15 3.21 26.00
#